data_AF-Q0WYW8-F1
#
_entry.id   AF-Q0WYW8-F1
#
_cell.length_a   1.000
_cell.length_b   1.000
_cell.length_c   1.000
_cell.angle_alpha   90.00
_cell.angle_beta   90.00
_cell.angle_gamma   90.00
#
_symmetry.space_group_name_H-M   'P 1'
#
loop_
_entity.id
_entity.type
_entity.pdbx_description
1 polymer ?
#
loop_
_entity_poly.entity_id
_entity_poly.type
_entity_poly.pdbx_seq_one_letter_code
_entity_poly.pdbx_strand_id
1 'polypeptide(L)'
;PVAAFDAVLSVKQGVNLSRGKNLCGTYHPPSLVAVDLNWLTTIPRQHLLTGLAEMAKNVLAVVPERAPSFERALSRLPEGSVEPFFDLCEIGLAAKVSHLVADPHERREALVF
;
A
#
# COMPACT_ATOMS: atom_id res chain seq x y z
N PRO A 1 -8.13 0.23 4.11
CA PRO A 1 -6.91 1.06 3.98
C PRO A 1 -5.97 0.69 2.82
N VAL A 2 -6.44 -0.02 1.78
CA VAL A 2 -5.66 -0.26 0.55
C VAL A 2 -5.11 1.05 -0.01
N ALA A 3 -5.89 2.14 0.07
CA ALA A 3 -5.44 3.46 -0.32
C ALA A 3 -4.14 3.89 0.39
N ALA A 4 -4.08 3.77 1.72
CA ALA A 4 -2.94 4.20 2.53
C ALA A 4 -1.69 3.32 2.35
N PHE A 5 -1.87 2.02 2.10
CA PHE A 5 -0.76 1.06 2.03
C PHE A 5 -0.24 0.81 0.62
N ASP A 6 -1.01 1.16 -0.41
CA ASP A 6 -0.71 0.78 -1.78
C ASP A 6 -1.02 1.90 -2.79
N ALA A 7 -2.29 2.35 -2.87
CA ALA A 7 -2.72 3.19 -3.98
C ALA A 7 -2.02 4.56 -4.02
N VAL A 8 -1.83 5.21 -2.87
CA VAL A 8 -1.19 6.53 -2.78
C VAL A 8 0.31 6.51 -3.11
N LEU A 9 0.92 5.32 -3.17
CA LEU A 9 2.31 5.16 -3.57
C LEU A 9 2.47 5.15 -5.10
N SER A 10 1.42 4.80 -5.84
CA SER A 10 1.40 4.86 -7.30
C SER A 10 1.04 6.27 -7.80
N VAL A 11 1.50 6.61 -9.01
CA VAL A 11 1.09 7.82 -9.72
C VAL A 11 -0.06 7.56 -10.72
N LYS A 12 -0.54 6.32 -10.82
CA LYS A 12 -1.66 5.95 -11.70
C LYS A 12 -2.95 6.60 -11.22
N GLN A 13 -3.56 7.43 -12.07
CA GLN A 13 -4.89 7.98 -11.89
C GLN A 13 -5.81 7.41 -12.96
N GLY A 14 -6.99 6.93 -12.59
CA GLY A 14 -7.91 6.31 -13.54
C GLY A 14 -9.36 6.34 -13.10
N VAL A 15 -10.26 6.41 -14.09
CA VAL A 15 -11.70 6.31 -13.91
C VAL A 15 -12.27 5.20 -14.79
N ASN A 16 -13.42 4.68 -14.37
CA ASN A 16 -14.14 3.65 -15.12
C ASN A 16 -14.88 4.27 -16.31
N LEU A 17 -14.98 3.52 -17.40
CA LEU A 17 -15.88 3.79 -18.51
C LEU A 17 -16.95 2.70 -18.56
N SER A 18 -18.02 2.90 -19.33
CA SER A 18 -19.07 1.90 -19.51
C SER A 18 -18.55 0.54 -20.01
N ARG A 19 -17.41 0.54 -20.71
CA ARG A 19 -16.78 -0.65 -21.30
C ARG A 19 -15.72 -1.31 -20.40
N GLY A 20 -15.40 -0.75 -19.23
CA GLY A 20 -14.41 -1.37 -18.34
C GLY A 20 -13.85 -0.45 -17.26
N LYS A 21 -13.14 -1.08 -16.32
CA LYS A 21 -12.52 -0.41 -15.18
C LYS A 21 -11.22 0.30 -15.55
N ASN A 22 -10.98 1.47 -14.98
CA ASN A 22 -9.74 2.25 -15.09
C ASN A 22 -9.23 2.48 -16.53
N LEU A 23 -10.13 2.62 -17.51
CA LEU A 23 -9.77 2.73 -18.92
C LEU A 23 -9.40 4.16 -19.37
N CYS A 24 -9.74 5.18 -18.57
CA CYS A 24 -9.40 6.57 -18.85
C CYS A 24 -8.61 7.14 -17.68
N GLY A 25 -7.43 7.72 -17.94
CA GLY A 25 -6.53 8.10 -16.86
C GLY A 25 -5.23 8.74 -17.30
N THR A 26 -4.39 9.06 -16.32
CA THR A 26 -3.07 9.70 -16.49
C THR A 26 -2.09 9.18 -15.44
N TYR A 27 -0.81 9.46 -15.61
CA TYR A 27 0.20 9.31 -14.56
C TYR A 27 0.45 10.69 -13.95
N HIS A 28 -0.01 10.92 -12.72
CA HIS A 28 0.09 12.21 -12.04
C HIS A 28 0.49 12.00 -10.58
N PRO A 29 1.66 12.51 -10.14
CA PRO A 29 2.12 12.37 -8.77
C PRO A 29 1.39 13.35 -7.83
N PRO A 30 1.08 12.94 -6.59
CA PRO A 30 0.62 13.87 -5.57
C PRO A 30 1.76 14.81 -5.11
N SER A 31 1.42 16.03 -4.68
CA SER A 31 2.40 16.92 -4.03
C SER A 31 2.67 16.54 -2.58
N LEU A 32 1.71 15.88 -1.92
CA LEU A 32 1.79 15.40 -0.54
C LEU A 32 0.82 14.24 -0.36
N VAL A 33 1.24 13.23 0.40
CA VAL A 33 0.36 12.18 0.92
C VAL A 33 0.37 12.29 2.44
N ALA A 34 -0.81 12.42 3.04
CA ALA A 34 -1.00 12.41 4.49
C ALA A 34 -1.94 11.26 4.88
N VAL A 35 -1.51 10.39 5.78
CA VAL A 35 -2.28 9.25 6.27
C VAL A 35 -2.54 9.42 7.75
N ASP A 36 -3.81 9.51 8.14
CA ASP A 36 -4.20 9.48 9.55
C ASP A 36 -4.19 8.04 10.08
N LEU A 37 -3.22 7.73 10.93
CA LEU A 37 -3.11 6.41 11.53
C LEU A 37 -4.19 6.13 12.58
N ASN A 38 -4.76 7.17 13.21
CA ASN A 38 -5.87 6.98 14.14
C ASN A 38 -7.10 6.46 13.41
N TRP A 39 -7.37 6.95 12.20
CA TRP A 39 -8.46 6.45 11.37
C TRP A 39 -8.33 4.94 11.10
N LEU A 40 -7.11 4.44 10.88
CA LEU A 40 -6.83 3.01 10.68
C LEU A 40 -7.20 2.13 11.88
N THR A 41 -7.25 2.70 13.10
CA THR A 41 -7.69 1.96 14.29
C THR A 41 -9.21 1.75 14.33
N THR A 42 -9.98 2.53 13.55
CA THR A 42 -11.45 2.57 13.59
C THR A 42 -12.13 1.89 12.40
N ILE A 43 -11.38 1.53 11.35
CA ILE A 43 -11.98 0.94 10.14
C ILE A 43 -12.52 -0.47 10.41
N PRO A 44 -13.61 -0.88 9.72
CA PRO A 44 -14.09 -2.25 9.79
C PRO A 44 -12.98 -3.27 9.48
N ARG A 45 -12.88 -4.31 10.30
CA ARG A 45 -11.85 -5.36 10.18
C ARG A 45 -11.72 -5.94 8.77
N GLN A 46 -12.85 -6.13 8.07
CA GLN A 46 -12.87 -6.62 6.69
C GLN A 46 -12.10 -5.71 5.73
N HIS A 47 -12.27 -4.38 5.86
CA HIS A 47 -11.51 -3.43 5.05
C HIS A 47 -10.04 -3.42 5.43
N LEU A 48 -9.70 -3.53 6.72
CA LEU A 48 -8.31 -3.65 7.16
C LEU A 48 -7.62 -4.85 6.49
N LEU A 49 -8.25 -6.03 6.52
CA LEU A 49 -7.71 -7.24 5.91
C LEU A 49 -7.40 -7.09 4.42
N THR A 50 -8.23 -6.38 3.65
CA THR A 50 -7.94 -6.15 2.22
C THR A 50 -6.64 -5.38 2.00
N GLY A 51 -6.34 -4.39 2.84
CA GLY A 51 -5.08 -3.66 2.77
C GLY A 51 -3.89 -4.51 3.23
N LEU A 52 -4.06 -5.30 4.29
CA LEU A 52 -3.01 -6.18 4.81
C LEU A 52 -2.67 -7.32 3.85
N ALA A 53 -3.65 -7.84 3.10
CA ALA A 53 -3.42 -8.86 2.08
C ALA A 53 -2.53 -8.33 0.95
N GLU A 54 -2.78 -7.11 0.49
CA GLU A 54 -1.97 -6.44 -0.52
C GLU A 54 -0.54 -6.18 -0.02
N MET A 55 -0.41 -5.75 1.23
CA MET A 55 0.89 -5.63 1.87
C MET A 55 1.63 -6.97 1.97
N ALA A 56 0.94 -8.05 2.35
CA ALA A 56 1.55 -9.37 2.45
C ALA A 56 2.09 -9.83 1.08
N LYS A 57 1.35 -9.60 -0.01
CA LYS A 57 1.84 -9.84 -1.38
C LYS A 57 3.14 -9.07 -1.63
N ASN A 58 3.15 -7.75 -1.37
CA ASN A 58 4.32 -6.90 -1.63
C ASN A 58 5.53 -7.31 -0.78
N VAL A 59 5.32 -7.64 0.51
CA VAL A 59 6.39 -8.13 1.39
C VAL A 59 6.97 -9.43 0.85
N LEU A 60 6.14 -10.42 0.53
CA LEU A 60 6.62 -11.73 0.09
C LEU A 60 7.27 -11.67 -1.30
N ALA A 61 6.78 -10.82 -2.20
CA ALA A 61 7.28 -10.73 -3.57
C ALA A 61 8.52 -9.86 -3.72
N VAL A 62 8.69 -8.83 -2.87
CA VAL A 62 9.68 -7.77 -3.09
C VAL A 62 10.68 -7.61 -1.96
N VAL A 63 10.25 -7.78 -0.71
CA VAL A 63 11.11 -7.62 0.48
C VAL A 63 10.89 -8.78 1.47
N PRO A 64 11.09 -10.05 1.05
CA PRO A 64 10.78 -11.22 1.88
C PRO A 64 11.57 -11.24 3.19
N GLU A 65 12.74 -10.61 3.25
CA GLU A 65 13.52 -10.41 4.47
C GLU A 65 12.81 -9.55 5.54
N ARG A 66 11.81 -8.75 5.14
CA ARG A 66 10.97 -7.96 6.06
C ARG A 66 9.79 -8.75 6.62
N ALA A 67 9.54 -9.98 6.17
CA ALA A 67 8.41 -10.80 6.64
C ALA A 67 8.35 -10.96 8.18
N PRO A 68 9.46 -11.21 8.91
CA PRO A 68 9.41 -11.28 10.36
C PRO A 68 9.00 -9.97 11.04
N SER A 69 9.40 -8.82 10.48
CA SER A 69 8.96 -7.50 10.99
C SER A 69 7.50 -7.23 10.68
N PHE A 70 7.04 -7.66 9.51
CA PHE A 70 5.63 -7.59 9.11
C PHE A 70 4.75 -8.42 10.05
N GLU A 71 5.11 -9.68 10.32
CA GLU A 71 4.39 -10.55 11.26
C GLU A 71 4.35 -9.97 12.69
N ARG A 72 5.46 -9.39 13.17
CA ARG A 72 5.50 -8.70 14.47
C ARG A 72 4.62 -7.45 14.51
N ALA A 73 4.48 -6.72 13.41
CA ALA A 73 3.55 -5.59 13.34
C ALA A 73 2.10 -6.09 13.34
N LEU A 74 1.80 -7.14 12.57
CA LEU A 74 0.47 -7.76 12.54
C LEU A 74 0.04 -8.30 13.91
N SER A 75 0.93 -8.90 14.68
CA SER A 75 0.60 -9.47 16.00
C SER A 75 0.21 -8.43 17.05
N ARG A 76 0.53 -7.14 16.82
CA ARG A 76 0.18 -6.02 17.70
C ARG A 76 -1.10 -5.28 17.26
N LEU A 77 -1.78 -5.77 16.21
CA LEU A 77 -3.05 -5.20 15.77
C LEU A 77 -4.25 -5.83 16.50
N PRO A 78 -5.30 -5.05 16.88
CA PRO A 78 -5.35 -3.60 17.05
C PRO A 78 -5.23 -3.25 18.55
N GLU A 79 -4.03 -3.00 19.06
CA GLU A 79 -3.84 -2.75 20.51
C GLU A 79 -4.20 -1.31 20.97
N GLY A 80 -5.10 -0.60 20.27
CA GLY A 80 -5.41 0.80 20.59
C GLY A 80 -4.23 1.77 20.39
N SER A 81 -3.17 1.29 19.75
CA SER A 81 -1.95 2.01 19.36
C SER A 81 -1.93 2.25 17.85
N VAL A 82 -1.29 3.34 17.43
CA VAL A 82 -1.03 3.65 16.02
C VAL A 82 0.31 3.07 15.54
N GLU A 83 1.16 2.68 16.48
CA GLU A 83 2.53 2.21 16.30
C GLU A 83 2.61 1.01 15.34
N PRO A 84 1.78 -0.04 15.43
CA PRO A 84 1.80 -1.13 14.45
C PRO A 84 1.44 -0.66 13.04
N PHE A 85 0.54 0.32 12.91
CA PHE A 85 0.20 0.89 11.60
C PHE A 85 1.33 1.73 11.01
N PHE A 86 2.09 2.43 11.85
CA PHE A 86 3.30 3.13 11.42
C PHE A 86 4.33 2.15 10.87
N ASP A 87 4.64 1.07 11.60
CA ASP A 87 5.57 0.02 11.18
C ASP A 87 5.13 -0.60 9.84
N LEU A 88 3.83 -0.85 9.68
CA LEU A 88 3.25 -1.35 8.43
C LEU A 88 3.46 -0.37 7.28
N CYS A 89 3.17 0.92 7.47
CA CYS A 89 3.40 1.95 6.45
C CYS A 89 4.87 2.00 6.02
N GLU A 90 5.82 1.95 6.96
CA GLU A 90 7.25 1.93 6.63
C GLU A 90 7.67 0.69 5.81
N ILE A 91 7.15 -0.49 6.18
CA ILE A 91 7.38 -1.73 5.42
C ILE A 91 6.81 -1.62 3.99
N GLY A 92 5.57 -1.12 3.86
CA GLY A 92 4.92 -0.95 2.55
C GLY A 92 5.65 0.05 1.65
N LEU A 93 6.11 1.16 2.21
CA LEU A 93 6.96 2.13 1.52
C LEU A 93 8.26 1.49 1.04
N ALA A 94 8.98 0.79 1.93
CA ALA A 94 10.24 0.13 1.58
C ALA A 94 10.06 -0.91 0.46
N ALA A 95 8.92 -1.60 0.42
CA ALA A 95 8.62 -2.58 -0.61
C ALA A 95 8.42 -1.94 -2.00
N LYS A 96 7.89 -0.73 -2.09
CA LYS A 96 7.52 -0.13 -3.39
C LYS A 96 8.47 0.95 -3.91
N VAL A 97 9.08 1.75 -3.03
CA VAL A 97 9.77 2.99 -3.42
C VAL A 97 10.89 2.76 -4.43
N SER A 98 11.76 1.77 -4.24
CA SER A 98 12.87 1.51 -5.17
C SER A 98 12.40 1.22 -6.59
N HIS A 99 11.39 0.37 -6.73
CA HIS A 99 10.80 -0.03 -8.00
C HIS A 99 10.04 1.13 -8.65
N LEU A 100 9.27 1.90 -7.87
CA LEU A 100 8.49 3.02 -8.40
C LEU A 100 9.36 4.23 -8.78
N VAL A 101 10.52 4.41 -8.15
CA VAL A 101 11.50 5.42 -8.59
C VAL A 101 12.14 5.01 -9.92
N ALA A 102 12.47 3.73 -10.11
CA ALA A 102 13.08 3.22 -11.34
C ALA A 102 12.08 3.03 -12.50
N ASP A 103 10.82 2.74 -12.17
CA ASP A 103 9.74 2.44 -13.12
C ASP A 103 8.43 3.13 -12.70
N PRO A 104 8.36 4.48 -12.74
CA PRO A 104 7.24 5.25 -12.19
C PRO A 104 5.91 5.04 -12.91
N HIS A 105 5.92 4.51 -14.13
CA HIS A 105 4.70 4.18 -14.87
C HIS A 105 4.32 2.70 -14.75
N GLU A 106 5.09 1.91 -14.01
CA GLU A 106 4.88 0.50 -13.72
C GLU A 106 4.68 -0.33 -15.00
N ARG A 107 5.67 -0.28 -15.90
CA ARG A 107 5.65 -0.96 -17.21
C ARG A 107 6.72 -2.03 -17.37
N ARG A 108 7.59 -2.20 -16.37
CA ARG A 108 8.75 -3.10 -16.37
C ARG A 108 8.84 -3.81 -15.02
N GLU A 109 9.86 -3.54 -14.21
CA GLU A 109 10.12 -4.25 -12.95
C GLU A 109 9.01 -4.04 -11.91
N ALA A 110 8.34 -2.88 -11.93
CA ALA A 110 7.25 -2.59 -11.01
C ALA A 110 5.92 -3.28 -11.39
N LEU A 111 5.91 -4.18 -12.40
CA LEU A 111 4.78 -5.08 -12.68
C LEU A 111 4.53 -6.14 -11.59
N VAL A 112 5.47 -6.29 -10.65
CA VAL A 112 5.33 -7.15 -9.47
C VAL A 112 4.24 -6.66 -8.50
N PHE A 113 3.85 -5.37 -8.61
CA PHE A 113 2.78 -4.76 -7.82
C PHE A 113 1.39 -5.05 -8.41
#